data_AF-A0A167JMX1-F1
#
_entry.id   AF-A0A167JMX1-F1
#
_cell.length_a   1.000
_cell.length_b   1.000
_cell.length_c   1.000
_cell.angle_alpha   90.00
_cell.angle_beta   90.00
_cell.angle_gamma   90.00
#
_symmetry.space_group_name_H-M   'P 1'
#
loop_
_entity.id
_entity.type
_entity.pdbx_description
1 polymer ?
#
loop_
_entity_poly.entity_id
_entity_poly.type
_entity_poly.pdbx_seq_one_letter_code
_entity_poly.pdbx_strand_id
1 'polypeptide(L)'
;WITPLLTSDIIPAERRERFVQQVFWNLPDIEQVNSLLCESLLNRQRKNPVIHRIGDLMLHHVSFFAPFVGYGAHQVIGKFSFELEKKRNPRFVQFVEKTERLPASRRLELNGYLTKPTARLGRYNLFFREIMKCTDKTNEDVVQLPKVMEIIRGYLSQMNKEIGETENRFNLQQMEARLSYKSATDIAVRLVIHI
;
A
#
# COMPACT_ATOMS: atom_id res chain seq x y z
N TRP A 1 14.73 -3.41 -0.98
CA TRP A 1 13.81 -3.97 0.03
C TRP A 1 13.43 -5.41 -0.27
N ILE A 2 12.61 -5.70 -1.29
CA ILE A 2 12.02 -7.05 -1.49
C ILE A 2 13.07 -8.13 -1.81
N THR A 3 13.87 -7.97 -2.87
CA THR A 3 14.82 -9.02 -3.31
C THR A 3 15.76 -9.48 -2.20
N PRO A 4 16.44 -8.59 -1.44
CA PRO A 4 17.29 -9.04 -0.34
C PRO A 4 16.55 -9.83 0.75
N LEU A 5 15.27 -9.51 1.03
CA LEU A 5 14.46 -10.23 2.02
C LEU A 5 14.07 -11.64 1.57
N LEU A 6 14.02 -11.88 0.26
CA LEU A 6 13.74 -13.20 -0.32
C LEU A 6 15.01 -14.04 -0.44
N THR A 7 16.15 -13.42 -0.76
CA THR A 7 17.37 -14.15 -1.13
C THR A 7 18.40 -14.28 -0.01
N SER A 8 18.40 -13.37 0.98
CA SER A 8 19.47 -13.28 2.00
C SER A 8 19.03 -13.83 3.35
N ASP A 9 20.00 -14.15 4.23
CA ASP A 9 19.77 -14.71 5.57
C ASP A 9 19.30 -13.67 6.63
N ILE A 10 18.44 -12.75 6.22
CA ILE A 10 17.87 -11.70 7.08
C ILE A 10 16.63 -12.25 7.81
N ILE A 11 15.78 -12.96 7.06
CA ILE A 11 14.57 -13.63 7.53
C ILE A 11 14.78 -15.14 7.32
N PRO A 12 14.39 -16.01 8.27
CA PRO A 12 14.49 -17.46 8.10
C PRO A 12 13.80 -17.93 6.82
N ALA A 13 14.44 -18.87 6.10
CA ALA A 13 14.05 -19.27 4.74
C ALA A 13 12.57 -19.67 4.64
N GLU A 14 12.09 -20.43 5.63
CA GLU A 14 10.71 -20.92 5.73
C GLU A 14 9.65 -19.83 5.93
N ARG A 15 10.06 -18.60 6.28
CA ARG A 15 9.16 -17.46 6.54
C ARG A 15 9.31 -16.31 5.54
N ARG A 16 10.30 -16.32 4.64
CA ARG A 16 10.62 -15.17 3.78
C ARG A 16 9.44 -14.72 2.92
N GLU A 17 8.85 -15.65 2.19
CA GLU A 17 7.72 -15.36 1.30
C GLU A 17 6.53 -14.81 2.08
N ARG A 18 6.17 -15.48 3.17
CA ARG A 18 5.09 -15.04 4.05
C ARG A 18 5.35 -13.65 4.63
N PHE A 19 6.58 -13.36 5.07
CA PHE A 19 6.93 -12.05 5.62
C PHE A 19 6.84 -10.95 4.55
N VAL A 20 7.39 -11.20 3.36
CA VAL A 20 7.30 -10.26 2.24
C VAL A 20 5.84 -10.02 1.84
N GLN A 21 5.03 -11.08 1.74
CA GLN A 21 3.61 -10.95 1.47
C GLN A 21 2.88 -10.18 2.58
N GLN A 22 3.24 -10.37 3.86
CA GLN A 22 2.66 -9.60 4.94
C GLN A 22 3.01 -8.11 4.89
N VAL A 23 4.25 -7.75 4.55
CA VAL A 23 4.69 -6.35 4.56
C VAL A 23 4.29 -5.60 3.28
N PHE A 24 4.41 -6.25 2.12
CA PHE A 24 4.21 -5.62 0.80
C PHE A 24 2.89 -6.00 0.13
N TRP A 25 2.22 -7.06 0.61
CA TRP A 25 0.92 -7.52 0.11
C TRP A 25 0.91 -7.68 -1.42
N ASN A 26 -0.10 -7.11 -2.08
CA ASN A 26 -0.28 -7.11 -3.52
C ASN A 26 0.43 -5.94 -4.23
N LEU A 27 1.57 -5.47 -3.71
CA LEU A 27 2.38 -4.44 -4.39
C LEU A 27 2.71 -4.78 -5.86
N PRO A 28 2.94 -6.06 -6.26
CA PRO A 28 3.13 -6.40 -7.67
C PRO A 28 1.94 -6.02 -8.56
N ASP A 29 0.70 -6.18 -8.07
CA ASP A 29 -0.50 -5.80 -8.82
C ASP A 29 -0.57 -4.28 -8.99
N ILE A 30 -0.19 -3.53 -7.95
CA ILE A 30 -0.07 -2.06 -7.99
C ILE A 30 0.98 -1.64 -9.01
N GLU A 31 2.13 -2.31 -9.02
CA GLU A 31 3.21 -2.05 -9.98
C GLU A 31 2.74 -2.32 -11.41
N GLN A 32 2.05 -3.43 -11.65
CA GLN A 32 1.53 -3.79 -12.97
C GLN A 32 0.56 -2.73 -13.50
N VAL A 33 -0.44 -2.35 -12.71
CA VAL A 33 -1.44 -1.33 -13.10
C VAL A 33 -0.76 0.01 -13.40
N ASN A 34 0.18 0.45 -12.55
CA ASN A 34 0.89 1.70 -12.78
C ASN A 34 1.84 1.65 -13.98
N SER A 35 2.45 0.48 -14.26
CA SER A 35 3.34 0.30 -15.40
C SER A 35 2.60 0.42 -16.72
N LEU A 36 1.42 -0.21 -16.83
CA LEU A 36 0.55 -0.12 -18.00
C LEU A 36 0.03 1.32 -18.24
N LEU A 37 -0.33 2.01 -17.17
CA LEU A 37 -0.71 3.43 -17.23
C LEU A 37 0.47 4.29 -17.71
N CYS A 38 1.64 4.11 -17.10
CA CYS A 38 2.86 4.85 -17.45
C CYS A 38 3.22 4.65 -18.93
N GLU A 39 3.20 3.41 -19.40
CA GLU A 39 3.48 3.08 -20.80
C GLU A 39 2.47 3.76 -21.75
N SER A 40 1.17 3.72 -21.41
CA SER A 40 0.12 4.37 -22.21
C SER A 40 0.32 5.88 -22.29
N LEU A 41 0.66 6.52 -21.16
CA LEU A 41 0.95 7.96 -21.09
C LEU A 41 2.18 8.32 -21.93
N LEU A 42 3.28 7.57 -21.78
CA LEU A 42 4.51 7.78 -22.54
C LEU A 42 4.28 7.58 -24.04
N ASN A 43 3.52 6.55 -24.43
CA ASN A 43 3.19 6.31 -25.84
C ASN A 43 2.35 7.44 -26.44
N ARG A 44 1.42 8.03 -25.68
CA ARG A 44 0.66 9.20 -26.10
C ARG A 44 1.57 10.42 -26.29
N GLN A 45 2.47 10.68 -25.35
CA GLN A 45 3.43 11.79 -25.40
C GLN A 45 4.45 11.65 -26.54
N ARG A 46 4.90 10.44 -26.86
CA ARG A 46 5.81 10.19 -27.99
C ARG A 46 5.15 10.49 -29.34
N LYS A 47 3.85 10.23 -29.48
CA LYS A 47 3.11 10.46 -30.73
C LYS A 47 2.87 11.94 -31.00
N ASN A 48 2.66 12.74 -29.95
CA ASN A 48 2.51 14.19 -30.07
C ASN A 48 3.02 14.86 -28.78
N PRO A 49 3.96 15.82 -28.89
CA PRO A 49 4.42 16.60 -27.73
C PRO A 49 3.29 17.34 -27.01
N VAL A 50 2.25 17.75 -27.74
CA VAL A 50 1.06 18.41 -27.21
C VAL A 50 -0.04 17.37 -26.98
N ILE A 51 -0.42 17.17 -25.71
CA ILE A 51 -1.51 16.27 -25.35
C ILE A 51 -2.83 17.02 -25.36
N HIS A 52 -3.67 16.73 -26.36
CA HIS A 52 -4.97 17.38 -26.49
C HIS A 52 -6.07 16.78 -25.60
N ARG A 53 -5.93 15.51 -25.20
CA ARG A 53 -6.93 14.76 -24.41
C ARG A 53 -6.27 13.68 -23.57
N ILE A 54 -6.68 13.56 -22.30
CA ILE A 54 -6.16 12.57 -21.35
C ILE A 54 -7.25 11.75 -20.65
N GLY A 55 -8.48 12.25 -20.63
CA GLY A 55 -9.62 11.62 -19.98
C GLY A 55 -9.94 10.24 -20.56
N ASP A 56 -9.81 10.05 -21.87
CA ASP A 56 -10.03 8.78 -22.57
C ASP A 56 -9.11 7.67 -22.05
N LEU A 57 -7.81 7.98 -21.94
CA LEU A 57 -6.79 7.09 -21.42
C LEU A 57 -7.06 6.80 -19.94
N MET A 58 -7.33 7.83 -19.14
CA MET A 58 -7.58 7.65 -17.72
C MET A 58 -8.86 6.87 -17.43
N LEU A 59 -9.92 7.02 -18.23
CA LEU A 59 -11.16 6.25 -18.10
C LEU A 59 -10.93 4.75 -18.31
N HIS A 60 -10.09 4.39 -19.27
CA HIS A 60 -9.69 3.00 -19.45
C HIS A 60 -8.91 2.49 -18.24
N HIS A 61 -7.85 3.20 -17.83
CA HIS A 61 -6.94 2.74 -16.79
C HIS A 61 -7.54 2.70 -15.38
N VAL A 62 -8.42 3.66 -15.05
CA VAL A 62 -9.05 3.71 -13.72
C VAL A 62 -9.89 2.47 -13.43
N SER A 63 -10.44 1.79 -14.45
CA SER A 63 -11.20 0.55 -14.28
C SER A 63 -10.38 -0.60 -13.67
N PHE A 64 -9.04 -0.51 -13.72
CA PHE A 64 -8.12 -1.50 -13.17
C PHE A 64 -7.55 -1.08 -11.80
N PHE A 65 -8.06 -0.02 -11.16
CA PHE A 65 -7.51 0.49 -9.89
C PHE A 65 -8.02 -0.26 -8.65
N ALA A 66 -8.82 -1.31 -8.81
CA ALA A 66 -9.29 -2.15 -7.70
C ALA A 66 -8.16 -2.66 -6.76
N PRO A 67 -6.96 -3.06 -7.22
CA PRO A 67 -5.90 -3.55 -6.33
C PRO A 67 -5.44 -2.53 -5.27
N PHE A 68 -5.60 -1.22 -5.52
CA PHE A 68 -5.25 -0.18 -4.54
C PHE A 68 -6.08 -0.28 -3.27
N VAL A 69 -7.34 -0.71 -3.37
CA VAL A 69 -8.25 -0.86 -2.24
C VAL A 69 -7.71 -1.91 -1.28
N GLY A 70 -7.45 -3.12 -1.78
CA GLY A 70 -6.89 -4.21 -0.98
C GLY A 70 -5.51 -3.89 -0.42
N TYR A 71 -4.65 -3.20 -1.19
CA TYR A 71 -3.35 -2.72 -0.71
C TYR A 71 -3.51 -1.77 0.48
N GLY A 72 -4.42 -0.79 0.37
CA GLY A 72 -4.70 0.18 1.42
C GLY A 72 -5.23 -0.47 2.70
N ALA A 73 -6.20 -1.37 2.57
CA ALA A 73 -6.79 -2.09 3.69
C ALA A 73 -5.75 -2.94 4.47
N HIS A 74 -4.81 -3.57 3.76
CA HIS A 74 -3.78 -4.40 4.37
C HIS A 74 -2.65 -3.59 5.03
N GLN A 75 -2.54 -2.29 4.77
CA GLN A 75 -1.40 -1.49 5.20
C GLN A 75 -1.16 -1.52 6.72
N VAL A 76 -2.22 -1.58 7.54
CA VAL A 76 -2.10 -1.69 9.00
C VAL A 76 -1.37 -2.97 9.42
N ILE A 77 -1.69 -4.08 8.76
CA ILE A 77 -1.06 -5.39 9.00
C ILE A 77 0.40 -5.33 8.56
N GLY A 78 0.68 -4.76 7.37
CA GLY A 78 2.04 -4.64 6.86
C GLY A 78 2.95 -3.82 7.76
N LYS A 79 2.48 -2.66 8.25
CA LYS A 79 3.20 -1.84 9.22
C LYS A 79 3.46 -2.59 10.53
N PHE A 80 2.45 -3.28 11.05
CA PHE A 80 2.61 -4.06 12.27
C PHE A 80 3.63 -5.19 12.10
N SER A 81 3.53 -6.00 11.03
CA SER A 81 4.48 -7.09 10.75
C SER A 81 5.91 -6.58 10.62
N PHE A 82 6.10 -5.44 9.97
CA PHE A 82 7.41 -4.80 9.85
C PHE A 82 7.98 -4.40 11.22
N GLU A 83 7.21 -3.70 12.05
CA GLU A 83 7.65 -3.27 13.38
C GLU A 83 7.85 -4.44 14.34
N LEU A 84 7.04 -5.50 14.23
CA LEU A 84 7.17 -6.71 15.03
C LEU A 84 8.48 -7.44 14.72
N GLU A 85 8.84 -7.56 13.45
CA GLU A 85 10.10 -8.17 13.04
C GLU A 85 11.30 -7.31 13.46
N LYS A 86 11.22 -5.97 13.35
CA LYS A 86 12.24 -5.06 13.90
C LYS A 86 12.47 -5.27 15.40
N LYS A 87 11.42 -5.51 16.18
CA LYS A 87 11.54 -5.74 17.62
C LYS A 87 12.19 -7.07 17.98
N ARG A 88 12.08 -8.08 17.11
CA ARG A 88 12.45 -9.48 17.43
C ARG A 88 13.73 -9.95 16.74
N ASN A 89 14.14 -9.30 15.66
CA ASN A 89 15.22 -9.76 14.81
C ASN A 89 16.33 -8.69 14.64
N PRO A 90 17.45 -8.80 15.38
CA PRO A 90 18.57 -7.86 15.27
C PRO A 90 19.19 -7.77 13.86
N ARG A 91 19.21 -8.88 13.10
CA ARG A 91 19.70 -8.87 11.72
C ARG A 91 18.79 -8.05 10.81
N PHE A 92 17.47 -8.13 11.03
CA PHE A 92 16.50 -7.30 10.31
C PHE A 92 16.67 -5.82 10.64
N VAL A 93 16.93 -5.46 11.90
CA VAL A 93 17.24 -4.07 12.30
C VAL A 93 18.44 -3.52 11.53
N GLN A 94 19.56 -4.25 11.52
CA GLN A 94 20.75 -3.84 10.79
C GLN A 94 20.48 -3.70 9.28
N PHE A 95 19.68 -4.61 8.72
CA PHE A 95 19.25 -4.53 7.32
C PHE A 95 18.42 -3.27 7.04
N VAL A 96 17.45 -2.94 7.91
CA VAL A 96 16.60 -1.74 7.80
C VAL A 96 17.47 -0.49 7.81
N GLU A 97 18.32 -0.34 8.84
CA GLU A 97 19.20 0.83 8.99
C GLU A 97 20.13 1.01 7.79
N LYS A 98 20.74 -0.08 7.30
CA LYS A 98 21.60 -0.05 6.13
C LYS A 98 20.82 0.34 4.88
N THR A 99 19.63 -0.24 4.69
CA THR A 99 18.81 -0.01 3.50
C THR A 99 18.29 1.42 3.46
N GLU A 100 17.85 1.98 4.58
CA GLU A 100 17.33 3.36 4.66
C GLU A 100 18.42 4.42 4.43
N ARG A 101 19.69 4.10 4.72
CA ARG A 101 20.83 4.96 4.43
C ARG A 101 21.29 4.94 2.97
N LEU A 102 20.81 4.01 2.15
CA LEU A 102 21.18 3.97 0.74
C LEU A 102 20.69 5.23 0.00
N PRO A 103 21.46 5.79 -0.95
CA PRO A 103 21.03 6.94 -1.75
C PRO A 103 19.68 6.72 -2.44
N ALA A 104 19.41 5.49 -2.88
CA ALA A 104 18.15 5.08 -3.50
C ALA A 104 16.92 5.27 -2.57
N SER A 105 17.12 5.21 -1.26
CA SER A 105 16.09 5.40 -0.25
C SER A 105 15.74 6.87 -0.03
N ARG A 106 16.51 7.82 -0.59
CA ARG A 106 16.23 9.27 -0.54
C ARG A 106 15.85 9.78 0.86
N ARG A 107 16.48 9.22 1.90
CA ARG A 107 16.23 9.50 3.33
C ARG A 107 14.79 9.22 3.80
N LEU A 108 14.07 8.34 3.11
CA LEU A 108 12.72 7.92 3.46
C LEU A 108 12.73 6.51 4.04
N GLU A 109 12.04 6.34 5.15
CA GLU A 109 11.85 5.05 5.82
C GLU A 109 10.84 4.17 5.07
N LEU A 110 10.88 2.85 5.29
CA LEU A 110 10.00 1.92 4.57
C LEU A 110 8.51 2.26 4.75
N ASN A 111 8.07 2.58 5.97
CA ASN A 111 6.67 2.93 6.26
C ASN A 111 6.19 4.14 5.43
N GLY A 112 7.10 5.07 5.11
CA GLY A 112 6.81 6.18 4.21
C GLY A 112 6.59 5.73 2.77
N TYR A 113 7.36 4.76 2.28
CA TYR A 113 7.16 4.16 0.96
C TYR A 113 5.87 3.35 0.87
N LEU A 114 5.53 2.58 1.91
CA LEU A 114 4.30 1.78 1.95
C LEU A 114 3.03 2.64 1.85
N THR A 115 3.12 3.94 2.13
CA THR A 115 2.00 4.90 2.04
C THR A 115 1.86 5.55 0.66
N LYS A 116 2.85 5.39 -0.24
CA LYS A 116 2.82 6.04 -1.55
C LYS A 116 1.67 5.58 -2.45
N PRO A 117 1.32 4.28 -2.56
CA PRO A 117 0.22 3.86 -3.44
C PRO A 117 -1.12 4.51 -3.09
N THR A 118 -1.51 4.50 -1.82
CA THR A 118 -2.77 5.08 -1.35
C THR A 118 -2.78 6.60 -1.52
N ALA A 119 -1.68 7.27 -1.16
CA ALA A 119 -1.54 8.72 -1.36
C ALA A 119 -1.57 9.12 -2.85
N ARG A 120 -1.00 8.29 -3.74
CA ARG A 120 -1.01 8.54 -5.18
C ARG A 120 -2.43 8.51 -5.74
N LEU A 121 -3.26 7.56 -5.31
CA LEU A 121 -4.65 7.46 -5.76
C LEU A 121 -5.43 8.75 -5.46
N GLY A 122 -5.29 9.30 -4.24
CA GLY A 122 -5.92 10.57 -3.86
C GLY A 122 -5.43 11.78 -4.65
N ARG A 123 -4.16 11.78 -5.10
CA ARG A 123 -3.57 12.89 -5.86
C ARG A 123 -4.09 13.00 -7.29
N TYR A 124 -4.57 11.92 -7.90
CA TYR A 124 -5.13 11.99 -9.26
C TYR A 124 -6.29 13.00 -9.35
N ASN A 125 -7.18 13.01 -8.35
CA ASN A 125 -8.27 13.99 -8.29
C ASN A 125 -7.76 15.44 -8.19
N LEU A 126 -6.63 15.67 -7.51
CA LEU A 126 -6.01 17.00 -7.48
C LEU A 126 -5.48 17.40 -8.85
N PHE A 127 -4.75 16.50 -9.52
CA PHE A 127 -4.20 16.77 -10.85
C PHE A 127 -5.28 17.02 -11.89
N PHE A 128 -6.35 16.21 -11.91
CA PHE A 128 -7.43 16.39 -12.89
C PHE A 128 -8.20 17.70 -12.68
N ARG A 129 -8.36 18.17 -11.43
CA ARG A 129 -8.92 19.50 -11.18
C ARG A 129 -8.08 20.62 -11.78
N GLU A 130 -6.76 20.54 -11.62
CA GLU A 130 -5.88 21.57 -12.20
C GLU A 130 -5.87 21.51 -13.73
N ILE A 131 -5.88 20.32 -14.33
CA ILE A 131 -6.01 20.15 -15.78
C ILE A 131 -7.30 20.80 -16.27
N MET A 132 -8.43 20.48 -15.64
CA MET A 132 -9.75 21.01 -16.02
C MET A 132 -9.84 22.53 -15.99
N LYS A 133 -9.13 23.21 -15.08
CA LYS A 133 -9.10 24.69 -15.04
C LYS A 133 -8.48 25.30 -16.30
N CYS A 134 -7.59 24.56 -16.96
CA CYS A 134 -6.88 24.97 -18.17
C CYS A 134 -7.44 24.32 -19.44
N THR A 135 -8.51 23.51 -19.33
CA THR A 135 -9.14 22.81 -20.45
C THR A 135 -10.21 23.69 -21.10
N ASP A 136 -10.20 23.82 -22.43
CA ASP A 136 -11.24 24.51 -23.19
C ASP A 136 -12.61 23.85 -23.00
N LYS A 137 -13.68 24.64 -22.93
CA LYS A 137 -15.06 24.15 -22.69
C LYS A 137 -15.56 23.19 -23.78
N THR A 138 -14.99 23.25 -24.97
CA THR A 138 -15.34 22.39 -26.11
C THR A 138 -14.58 21.05 -26.10
N ASN A 139 -13.58 20.90 -25.22
CA ASN A 139 -12.79 19.67 -25.12
C ASN A 139 -13.55 18.56 -24.37
N GLU A 140 -13.44 17.33 -24.87
CA GLU A 140 -14.07 16.15 -24.26
C GLU A 140 -13.64 15.88 -22.81
N ASP A 141 -12.43 16.32 -22.40
CA ASP A 141 -11.92 16.17 -21.04
C ASP A 141 -12.81 16.86 -19.99
N VAL A 142 -13.59 17.89 -20.39
CA VAL A 142 -14.58 18.55 -19.54
C VAL A 142 -15.66 17.55 -19.07
N VAL A 143 -15.97 16.54 -19.88
CA VAL A 143 -16.95 15.48 -19.56
C VAL A 143 -16.26 14.23 -19.03
N GLN A 144 -15.09 13.87 -19.57
CA GLN A 144 -14.40 12.62 -19.23
C GLN A 144 -13.70 12.68 -17.87
N LEU A 145 -12.99 13.77 -17.55
CA LEU A 145 -12.25 13.87 -16.29
C LEU A 145 -13.15 13.83 -15.04
N PRO A 146 -14.33 14.47 -15.00
CA PRO A 146 -15.26 14.30 -13.88
C PRO A 146 -15.66 12.84 -13.64
N LYS A 147 -15.87 12.07 -14.71
CA LYS A 147 -16.20 10.63 -14.61
C LYS A 147 -15.04 9.84 -14.03
N VAL A 148 -13.81 10.08 -14.50
CA VAL A 148 -12.59 9.47 -13.92
C VAL A 148 -12.51 9.77 -12.42
N MET A 149 -12.67 11.05 -12.05
CA MET A 149 -12.59 11.47 -10.67
C MET A 149 -13.64 10.81 -9.78
N GLU A 150 -14.86 10.60 -10.30
CA GLU A 150 -15.92 9.91 -9.57
C GLU A 150 -15.58 8.44 -9.31
N ILE A 151 -15.03 7.73 -10.31
CA ILE A 151 -14.57 6.35 -10.13
C ILE A 151 -13.46 6.29 -9.08
N ILE A 152 -12.50 7.22 -9.11
CA ILE A 152 -11.43 7.30 -8.11
C ILE A 152 -11.98 7.57 -6.71
N ARG A 153 -12.98 8.46 -6.58
CA ARG A 153 -13.67 8.69 -5.29
C ARG A 153 -14.34 7.41 -4.78
N GLY A 154 -14.96 6.64 -5.67
CA GLY A 154 -15.51 5.32 -5.35
C GLY A 154 -14.48 4.40 -4.72
N TYR A 155 -13.31 4.23 -5.37
CA TYR A 155 -12.21 3.42 -4.83
C TYR A 155 -11.69 3.96 -3.49
N LEU A 156 -11.54 5.28 -3.33
CA LEU A 156 -11.10 5.87 -2.07
C LEU A 156 -12.11 5.64 -0.94
N SER A 157 -13.40 5.76 -1.23
CA SER A 157 -14.48 5.49 -0.27
C SER A 157 -14.48 4.01 0.16
N GLN A 158 -14.39 3.10 -0.81
CA GLN A 158 -14.29 1.67 -0.55
C GLN A 158 -13.05 1.34 0.28
N MET A 159 -11.89 1.90 -0.09
CA MET A 159 -10.63 1.70 0.64
C MET A 159 -10.74 2.17 2.09
N ASN A 160 -11.31 3.35 2.33
CA ASN A 160 -11.50 3.85 3.70
C ASN A 160 -12.39 2.93 4.53
N LYS A 161 -13.45 2.38 3.93
CA LYS A 161 -14.32 1.40 4.58
C LYS A 161 -13.55 0.13 4.94
N GLU A 162 -12.83 -0.45 3.98
CA GLU A 162 -12.07 -1.69 4.19
C GLU A 162 -10.90 -1.53 5.18
N ILE A 163 -10.26 -0.35 5.20
CA ILE A 163 -9.28 0.01 6.22
C ILE A 163 -9.93 -0.05 7.61
N GLY A 164 -11.06 0.64 7.80
CA GLY A 164 -11.75 0.67 9.10
C GLY A 164 -12.16 -0.72 9.59
N GLU A 165 -12.71 -1.55 8.70
CA GLU A 165 -13.07 -2.93 9.02
C GLU A 165 -11.84 -3.80 9.37
N THR A 166 -10.75 -3.63 8.62
CA THR A 166 -9.52 -4.38 8.83
C THR A 166 -8.80 -3.96 10.11
N GLU A 167 -8.73 -2.67 10.40
CA GLU A 167 -8.19 -2.16 11.66
C GLU A 167 -8.99 -2.66 12.86
N ASN A 168 -10.33 -2.63 12.79
CA ASN A 168 -11.18 -3.13 13.87
C ASN A 168 -10.94 -4.63 14.11
N ARG A 169 -10.99 -5.44 13.05
CA ARG A 169 -10.72 -6.88 13.13
C ARG A 169 -9.33 -7.18 13.68
N PHE A 170 -8.32 -6.45 13.20
CA PHE A 170 -6.94 -6.62 13.63
C PHE A 170 -6.73 -6.25 15.10
N ASN A 171 -7.37 -5.18 15.58
CA ASN A 171 -7.32 -4.78 16.98
C ASN A 171 -7.99 -5.81 17.89
N LEU A 172 -9.16 -6.35 17.50
CA LEU A 172 -9.85 -7.40 18.23
C LEU A 172 -8.97 -8.66 18.38
N GLN A 173 -8.34 -9.12 17.29
CA GLN A 173 -7.42 -10.26 17.32
C GLN A 173 -6.23 -10.02 18.25
N GLN A 174 -5.66 -8.81 18.26
CA GLN A 174 -4.58 -8.48 19.18
C GLN A 174 -5.03 -8.45 20.64
N MET A 175 -6.25 -7.98 20.92
CA MET A 175 -6.81 -7.98 22.27
C MET A 175 -7.05 -9.41 22.77
N GLU A 176 -7.66 -10.26 21.95
CA GLU A 176 -7.87 -11.67 22.24
C GLU A 176 -6.55 -12.37 22.58
N ALA A 177 -5.53 -12.22 21.72
CA ALA A 177 -4.22 -12.82 21.96
C ALA A 177 -3.57 -12.39 23.29
N ARG A 178 -3.76 -11.12 23.70
CA ARG A 178 -3.28 -10.62 25.00
C ARG A 178 -4.07 -11.18 26.18
N LEU A 179 -5.37 -11.40 26.03
CA LEU A 179 -6.25 -11.96 27.06
C LEU A 179 -5.99 -13.45 27.25
N SER A 180 -5.89 -14.23 26.18
CA SER A 180 -5.57 -15.66 26.25
C SER A 180 -4.20 -15.91 26.91
N TYR A 181 -3.21 -15.06 26.62
CA TYR A 181 -1.90 -15.15 27.27
C TYR A 181 -1.99 -14.90 28.78
N LYS A 182 -2.73 -13.87 29.21
CA LYS A 182 -2.95 -13.58 30.65
C LYS A 182 -3.70 -14.71 31.36
N SER A 183 -4.77 -15.23 30.74
CA SER A 183 -5.57 -16.33 31.30
C SER A 183 -4.77 -17.62 31.44
N ALA A 184 -3.88 -17.94 30.49
CA ALA A 184 -3.01 -19.11 30.59
C ALA A 184 -1.98 -18.99 31.73
N THR A 185 -1.42 -17.79 31.95
CA THR A 185 -0.56 -17.54 33.12
C THR A 185 -1.33 -17.52 34.44
N ASP A 186 -2.58 -17.04 34.49
CA ASP A 186 -3.38 -17.02 35.73
C ASP A 186 -3.83 -18.43 36.16
N ILE A 187 -4.00 -19.37 35.22
CA ILE A 187 -4.28 -20.78 35.54
C ILE A 187 -3.03 -21.49 36.08
N ALA A 188 -1.85 -21.16 35.55
CA ALA A 188 -0.58 -21.73 36.03
C ALA A 188 -0.22 -21.28 37.47
N VAL A 189 -0.57 -20.06 37.87
CA VAL A 189 -0.27 -19.54 39.22
C VAL A 189 -1.21 -20.13 40.29
N ARG A 190 -2.43 -20.55 39.93
CA ARG A 190 -3.35 -21.20 40.88
C ARG A 190 -3.04 -22.68 41.14
N LEU A 191 -2.32 -23.37 40.26
CA LEU A 191 -1.95 -24.78 40.43
C LEU A 191 -0.69 -25.00 41.28
N VAL A 192 0.08 -23.95 41.59
CA VAL A 192 1.31 -24.05 42.40
C VAL A 192 1.08 -23.67 43.88
N ILE A 193 -0.11 -23.18 44.25
CA ILE A 193 -0.44 -22.76 45.63
C ILE A 193 -1.23 -23.82 46.42
N HIS A 194 -1.48 -25.01 45.85
CA HIS A 194 -2.24 -26.10 46.51
C HIS A 194 -1.52 -27.46 46.54
N ILE A 195 -0.19 -27.46 46.59
CA ILE A 195 0.63 -28.62 47.00
C ILE A 195 1.55 -28.14 48.11
#